data_AF-A0A814L0F5-F1
#
_entry.id   AF-A0A814L0F5-F1
#
_cell.length_a   1.000
_cell.length_b   1.000
_cell.length_c   1.000
_cell.angle_alpha   90.00
_cell.angle_beta   90.00
_cell.angle_gamma   90.00
#
_symmetry.space_group_name_H-M   'P 1'
#
loop_
_entity.id
_entity.type
_entity.pdbx_description
1 polymer ?
#
loop_
_entity_poly.entity_id
_entity_poly.type
_entity_poly.pdbx_seq_one_letter_code
_entity_poly.pdbx_strand_id
1 'polypeptide(L)'
;MSHFQDIEEPNDDSNTEIDDSELDENEDVFAGPEKNLMPELPLEQEVSENDTRSAIEKFAQNFAQVYPSSGPALCMGPLDEAMNHSLFDRAERRPLLLYLHRNNTPSTHLFCKNVLCNSEIINYIESNYLVWAWDCTRDANYQRTSKPRRNPKFVHRNQRIIDLMNRYEEGRLPLTEYFDKISQTIGKKSQ
;
A
#
# COMPACT_ATOMS: atom_id res chain seq x y z
N MET A 1 58.02 -16.73 46.55
CA MET A 1 58.71 -16.18 45.37
C MET A 1 57.92 -16.58 44.15
N SER A 2 56.91 -15.78 43.81
CA SER A 2 56.04 -15.97 42.64
C SER A 2 56.62 -15.15 41.49
N HIS A 3 57.06 -15.86 40.45
CA HIS A 3 57.65 -15.32 39.23
C HIS A 3 56.52 -14.74 38.36
N PHE A 4 56.61 -13.45 38.05
CA PHE A 4 55.81 -12.79 37.02
C PHE A 4 56.29 -13.26 35.65
N GLN A 5 55.37 -13.58 34.75
CA GLN A 5 55.68 -13.72 33.33
C GLN A 5 54.54 -13.11 32.51
N ASP A 6 54.95 -12.41 31.49
CA ASP A 6 54.31 -11.29 30.81
C ASP A 6 53.00 -11.63 30.07
N ILE A 7 52.07 -10.67 30.09
CA ILE A 7 50.85 -10.66 29.28
C ILE A 7 51.24 -10.00 27.95
N GLU A 8 51.29 -10.79 26.86
CA GLU A 8 51.36 -10.24 25.50
C GLU A 8 49.96 -9.81 25.06
N GLU A 9 49.76 -8.50 24.88
CA GLU A 9 48.61 -7.94 24.18
C GLU A 9 48.74 -8.21 22.67
N PRO A 10 47.73 -8.80 21.99
CA PRO A 10 47.74 -8.87 20.55
C PRO A 10 47.42 -7.48 19.97
N ASN A 11 48.42 -6.91 19.28
CA ASN A 11 48.34 -5.68 18.51
C ASN A 11 47.18 -5.73 17.50
N ASP A 12 46.27 -4.77 17.64
CA ASP A 12 45.25 -4.37 16.67
C ASP A 12 45.93 -3.46 15.62
N ASP A 13 46.18 -3.99 14.43
CA ASP A 13 46.44 -3.18 13.24
C ASP A 13 46.37 -4.09 11.98
N SER A 14 45.16 -4.48 11.61
CA SER A 14 44.88 -4.86 10.22
C SER A 14 44.14 -3.71 9.55
N ASN A 15 44.89 -2.77 8.99
CA ASN A 15 44.44 -1.90 7.91
C ASN A 15 44.03 -2.78 6.72
N THR A 16 42.78 -3.25 6.71
CA THR A 16 42.13 -3.66 5.47
C THR A 16 41.67 -2.39 4.78
N GLU A 17 42.48 -1.92 3.83
CA GLU A 17 42.05 -1.01 2.78
C GLU A 17 40.84 -1.67 2.10
N ILE A 18 39.65 -1.14 2.39
CA ILE A 18 38.41 -1.56 1.70
C ILE A 18 38.52 -0.97 0.30
N ASP A 19 38.74 -1.87 -0.66
CA ASP A 19 38.69 -1.56 -2.08
C ASP A 19 37.26 -1.19 -2.47
N ASP A 20 37.00 0.11 -2.57
CA ASP A 20 35.70 0.72 -2.90
C ASP A 20 35.34 0.60 -4.41
N SER A 21 35.96 -0.33 -5.15
CA SER A 21 35.83 -0.43 -6.61
C SER A 21 34.86 -1.49 -7.14
N GLU A 22 34.06 -2.14 -6.29
CA GLU A 22 32.96 -3.02 -6.72
C GLU A 22 31.63 -2.72 -6.00
N LEU A 23 31.14 -1.48 -6.14
CA LEU A 23 29.70 -1.23 -6.09
C LEU A 23 29.10 -1.69 -7.42
N ASP A 24 28.82 -3.00 -7.51
CA ASP A 24 28.03 -3.55 -8.60
C ASP A 24 26.63 -2.92 -8.55
N GLU A 25 26.33 -2.03 -9.49
CA GLU A 25 25.06 -1.31 -9.66
C GLU A 25 23.89 -2.23 -10.07
N ASN A 26 23.90 -3.48 -9.63
CA ASN A 26 22.83 -4.44 -9.86
C ASN A 26 21.92 -4.51 -8.62
N GLU A 27 21.30 -3.38 -8.26
CA GLU A 27 20.01 -3.42 -7.56
C GLU A 27 18.93 -3.94 -8.53
N ASP A 28 19.00 -5.23 -8.84
CA ASP A 28 17.91 -5.94 -9.52
C ASP A 28 17.79 -7.36 -8.96
N VAL A 29 17.62 -7.42 -7.63
CA VAL A 29 17.27 -8.65 -6.88
C VAL A 29 15.91 -9.23 -7.32
N PHE A 30 15.17 -8.55 -8.20
CA PHE A 30 13.86 -8.99 -8.70
C PHE A 30 13.70 -9.06 -10.23
N ALA A 31 14.75 -8.83 -11.02
CA ALA A 31 14.66 -8.94 -12.48
C ALA A 31 15.12 -10.32 -12.99
N GLY A 32 14.31 -11.35 -12.71
CA GLY A 32 14.38 -12.58 -13.49
C GLY A 32 13.91 -12.34 -14.93
N PRO A 33 14.39 -13.09 -15.94
CA PRO A 33 14.05 -12.90 -17.34
C PRO A 33 12.68 -13.54 -17.65
N GLU A 34 11.63 -13.13 -16.94
CA GLU A 34 10.25 -13.46 -17.31
C GLU A 34 9.71 -12.34 -18.19
N LYS A 35 10.01 -12.44 -19.49
CA LYS A 35 9.21 -11.86 -20.58
C LYS A 35 7.83 -12.54 -20.66
N ASN A 36 7.12 -12.56 -19.54
CA ASN A 36 5.77 -13.07 -19.42
C ASN A 36 4.84 -11.89 -19.72
N LEU A 37 4.21 -11.98 -20.90
CA LEU A 37 3.11 -11.15 -21.35
C LEU A 37 2.18 -10.89 -20.15
N MET A 38 2.16 -9.64 -19.68
CA MET A 38 1.34 -9.23 -18.55
C MET A 38 -0.12 -9.53 -18.90
N PRO A 39 -0.85 -10.36 -18.15
CA PRO A 39 -2.25 -10.61 -18.44
C PRO A 39 -3.00 -9.31 -18.20
N GLU A 40 -3.49 -8.69 -19.28
CA GLU A 40 -4.29 -7.48 -19.19
C GLU A 40 -5.63 -7.86 -18.54
N LEU A 41 -5.88 -7.38 -17.33
CA LEU A 41 -7.21 -7.51 -16.72
C LEU A 41 -8.24 -6.84 -17.64
N PRO A 42 -9.39 -7.47 -17.92
CA PRO A 42 -10.44 -6.86 -18.73
C PRO A 42 -10.81 -5.49 -18.17
N LEU A 43 -10.63 -4.45 -19.00
CA LEU A 43 -10.91 -3.07 -18.63
C LEU A 43 -12.35 -2.93 -18.14
N GLU A 44 -12.54 -2.50 -16.89
CA GLU A 44 -13.88 -2.29 -16.36
C GLU A 44 -14.59 -1.14 -17.09
N GLN A 45 -15.87 -1.36 -17.42
CA GLN A 45 -16.74 -0.32 -17.99
C GLN A 45 -16.97 0.81 -16.97
N GLU A 46 -17.42 1.98 -17.42
CA GLU A 46 -17.74 3.08 -16.51
C GLU A 46 -18.83 2.66 -15.51
N VAL A 47 -18.47 2.59 -14.23
CA VAL A 47 -19.34 2.06 -13.17
C VAL A 47 -20.26 3.17 -12.64
N SER A 48 -21.56 2.89 -12.52
CA SER A 48 -22.54 3.75 -11.83
C SER A 48 -22.46 3.59 -10.30
N GLU A 49 -22.89 4.58 -9.49
CA GLU A 49 -22.86 4.45 -8.02
C GLU A 49 -23.63 3.22 -7.50
N ASN A 50 -24.74 2.88 -8.16
CA ASN A 50 -25.56 1.69 -7.83
C ASN A 50 -24.87 0.37 -8.23
N ASP A 51 -23.77 0.43 -8.97
CA ASP A 51 -23.05 -0.71 -9.52
C ASP A 51 -21.68 -0.93 -8.86
N THR A 52 -21.36 -0.18 -7.81
CA THR A 52 -20.08 -0.27 -7.08
C THR A 52 -19.79 -1.69 -6.58
N ARG A 53 -20.82 -2.38 -6.06
CA ARG A 53 -20.70 -3.76 -5.60
C ARG A 53 -20.35 -4.70 -6.75
N SER A 54 -21.04 -4.57 -7.88
CA SER A 54 -20.79 -5.37 -9.08
C SER A 54 -19.41 -5.10 -9.68
N ALA A 55 -18.90 -3.87 -9.57
CA ALA A 55 -17.54 -3.54 -9.99
C ALA A 55 -16.49 -4.22 -9.12
N ILE A 56 -16.64 -4.19 -7.79
CA ILE A 56 -15.73 -4.91 -6.89
C ILE A 56 -15.79 -6.42 -7.14
N GLU A 57 -16.97 -6.97 -7.45
CA GLU A 57 -17.13 -8.38 -7.81
C GLU A 57 -16.42 -8.72 -9.12
N LYS A 58 -16.58 -7.90 -10.17
CA LYS A 58 -15.85 -8.04 -11.43
C LYS A 58 -14.34 -7.94 -11.23
N PHE A 59 -13.89 -6.99 -10.42
CA PHE A 59 -12.49 -6.85 -10.06
C PHE A 59 -11.96 -8.13 -9.40
N ALA A 60 -12.68 -8.68 -8.43
CA ALA A 60 -12.29 -9.93 -7.76
C ALA A 60 -12.24 -11.12 -8.74
N GLN A 61 -13.21 -11.22 -9.64
CA GLN A 61 -13.25 -12.25 -10.69
C GLN A 61 -12.06 -12.13 -11.66
N ASN A 62 -11.80 -10.91 -12.15
CA ASN A 62 -10.68 -10.63 -13.05
C ASN A 62 -9.35 -10.92 -12.35
N PHE A 63 -9.20 -10.50 -11.08
CA PHE A 63 -8.02 -10.78 -10.28
C PHE A 63 -7.77 -12.30 -10.15
N ALA A 64 -8.81 -13.08 -9.84
CA ALA A 64 -8.68 -14.53 -9.70
C ALA A 64 -8.40 -15.26 -11.03
N GLN A 65 -8.72 -14.66 -12.19
CA GLN A 65 -8.35 -15.21 -13.50
C GLN A 65 -6.87 -15.03 -13.81
N VAL A 66 -6.29 -13.92 -13.36
CA VAL A 66 -4.90 -13.54 -13.64
C VAL A 66 -3.93 -14.12 -12.62
N TYR A 67 -4.34 -14.17 -11.35
CA TYR A 67 -3.48 -14.61 -10.26
C TYR A 67 -3.96 -15.96 -9.72
N PRO A 68 -3.04 -16.92 -9.50
CA PRO A 68 -3.38 -18.29 -9.10
C PRO A 68 -3.94 -18.41 -7.67
N SER A 69 -3.79 -17.37 -6.85
CA SER A 69 -4.37 -17.28 -5.52
C SER A 69 -5.50 -16.26 -5.52
N SER A 70 -6.64 -16.59 -4.89
CA SER A 70 -7.63 -15.59 -4.52
C SER A 70 -6.98 -14.69 -3.48
N GLY A 71 -6.66 -13.45 -3.84
CA GLY A 71 -6.10 -12.45 -2.92
C GLY A 71 -6.99 -12.20 -1.68
N PRO A 72 -6.70 -11.17 -0.88
CA PRO A 72 -7.40 -10.94 0.38
C PRO A 72 -8.91 -10.77 0.19
N ALA A 73 -9.70 -11.25 1.16
CA ALA A 73 -11.15 -11.05 1.19
C ALA A 73 -11.54 -9.57 1.10
N LEU A 74 -12.29 -9.21 0.05
CA LEU A 74 -12.70 -7.84 -0.22
C LEU A 74 -14.06 -7.50 0.42
N CYS A 75 -14.16 -6.28 0.93
CA CYS A 75 -15.42 -5.68 1.38
C CYS A 75 -16.32 -5.38 0.18
N MET A 76 -17.39 -6.15 0.06
CA MET A 76 -18.36 -6.01 -1.02
C MET A 76 -19.31 -4.85 -0.74
N GLY A 77 -19.06 -3.67 -1.30
CA GLY A 77 -19.92 -2.51 -1.13
C GLY A 77 -19.23 -1.19 -1.43
N PRO A 78 -19.96 -0.06 -1.40
CA PRO A 78 -19.37 1.25 -1.55
C PRO A 78 -18.39 1.58 -0.42
N LEU A 79 -17.41 2.43 -0.71
CA LEU A 79 -16.36 2.83 0.24
C LEU A 79 -16.93 3.38 1.57
N ASP A 80 -18.05 4.10 1.54
CA ASP A 80 -18.68 4.63 2.76
C ASP A 80 -19.16 3.52 3.71
N GLU A 81 -19.62 2.39 3.16
CA GLU A 81 -20.02 1.23 3.95
C GLU A 81 -18.80 0.58 4.61
N ALA A 82 -17.72 0.37 3.84
CA ALA A 82 -16.46 -0.15 4.36
C ALA A 82 -15.85 0.78 5.43
N MET A 83 -15.91 2.10 5.24
CA MET A 83 -15.50 3.07 6.25
C MET A 83 -16.37 2.99 7.50
N ASN A 84 -17.68 2.77 7.36
CA ASN A 84 -18.56 2.64 8.51
C ASN A 84 -18.21 1.41 9.35
N HIS A 85 -17.97 0.26 8.71
CA HIS A 85 -17.54 -0.96 9.39
C HIS A 85 -16.19 -0.78 10.07
N SER A 86 -15.23 -0.12 9.40
CA SER A 86 -13.91 0.13 9.97
C SER A 86 -13.89 1.11 11.16
N LEU A 87 -14.75 2.14 11.12
CA LEU A 87 -14.67 3.26 12.07
C LEU A 87 -15.72 3.21 13.18
N PHE A 88 -16.90 2.66 12.92
CA PHE A 88 -18.06 2.81 13.82
C PHE A 88 -18.61 1.49 14.35
N ASP A 89 -18.36 0.35 13.71
CA ASP A 89 -18.67 -0.95 14.31
C ASP A 89 -17.67 -1.24 15.43
N ARG A 90 -18.16 -1.41 16.67
CA ARG A 90 -17.30 -1.66 17.83
C ARG A 90 -16.90 -3.13 17.98
N ALA A 91 -17.68 -4.05 17.43
CA ALA A 91 -17.42 -5.48 17.54
C ALA A 91 -16.43 -5.94 16.47
N GLU A 92 -16.52 -5.36 15.26
CA GLU A 92 -15.72 -5.75 14.11
C GLU A 92 -14.69 -4.68 13.70
N ARG A 93 -14.38 -3.75 14.61
CA ARG A 93 -13.52 -2.60 14.34
C ARG A 93 -12.11 -3.03 13.91
N ARG A 94 -11.81 -2.85 12.63
CA ARG A 94 -10.47 -3.07 12.05
C ARG A 94 -10.09 -1.91 11.15
N PRO A 95 -8.80 -1.53 11.08
CA PRO A 95 -8.34 -0.54 10.12
C PRO A 95 -8.72 -0.92 8.68
N LEU A 96 -9.10 0.06 7.88
CA LEU A 96 -9.40 -0.11 6.46
C LEU A 96 -8.09 -0.07 5.65
N LEU A 97 -7.81 -1.12 4.90
CA LEU A 97 -6.77 -1.18 3.88
C LEU A 97 -7.37 -0.87 2.51
N LEU A 98 -6.95 0.25 1.91
CA LEU A 98 -7.41 0.67 0.59
C LEU A 98 -6.41 0.21 -0.48
N TYR A 99 -6.84 -0.69 -1.37
CA TYR A 99 -6.02 -1.13 -2.51
C TYR A 99 -6.51 -0.48 -3.81
N LEU A 100 -5.68 0.40 -4.39
CA LEU A 100 -5.98 1.04 -5.66
C LEU A 100 -5.18 0.35 -6.77
N HIS A 101 -5.89 -0.40 -7.61
CA HIS A 101 -5.29 -1.16 -8.68
C HIS A 101 -5.09 -0.31 -9.94
N ARG A 102 -3.98 -0.53 -10.65
CA ARG A 102 -3.72 0.09 -11.96
C ARG A 102 -3.05 -0.91 -12.90
N ASN A 103 -3.77 -1.34 -13.94
CA ASN A 103 -3.39 -2.44 -14.83
C ASN A 103 -2.27 -2.11 -15.85
N ASN A 104 -1.52 -1.01 -15.67
CA ASN A 104 -0.54 -0.55 -16.66
C ASN A 104 0.88 -0.36 -16.11
N THR A 105 1.24 -1.05 -15.02
CA THR A 105 2.61 -1.01 -14.50
C THR A 105 3.10 -2.42 -14.12
N PRO A 106 4.34 -2.80 -14.53
CA PRO A 106 4.96 -4.06 -14.11
C PRO A 106 5.01 -4.20 -12.58
N SER A 107 5.20 -3.08 -11.88
CA SER A 107 5.18 -3.02 -10.41
C SER A 107 3.86 -3.47 -9.81
N THR A 108 2.71 -3.13 -10.42
CA THR A 108 1.40 -3.58 -9.91
C THR A 108 1.26 -5.10 -10.06
N HIS A 109 1.69 -5.66 -11.18
CA HIS A 109 1.64 -7.12 -11.38
C HIS A 109 2.53 -7.86 -10.38
N LEU A 110 3.78 -7.40 -10.19
CA LEU A 110 4.70 -7.96 -9.21
C LEU A 110 4.17 -7.83 -7.78
N PHE A 111 3.57 -6.69 -7.42
CA PHE A 111 2.94 -6.51 -6.11
C PHE A 111 1.78 -7.49 -5.90
N CYS A 112 0.88 -7.63 -6.89
CA CYS A 112 -0.20 -8.60 -6.81
C CYS A 112 0.33 -10.03 -6.62
N LYS A 113 1.30 -10.45 -7.44
CA LYS A 113 1.86 -11.81 -7.45
C LYS A 113 2.66 -12.13 -6.17
N ASN A 114 3.53 -11.22 -5.73
CA ASN A 114 4.48 -11.51 -4.65
C ASN A 114 3.97 -11.10 -3.27
N VAL A 115 3.06 -10.11 -3.20
CA VAL A 115 2.56 -9.55 -1.93
C VAL A 115 1.12 -9.95 -1.70
N LEU A 116 0.18 -9.55 -2.58
CA LEU A 116 -1.25 -9.81 -2.35
C LEU A 116 -1.66 -11.28 -2.54
N CYS A 117 -0.87 -12.08 -3.25
CA CYS A 117 -1.12 -13.52 -3.41
C CYS A 117 -0.33 -14.38 -2.41
N ASN A 118 0.53 -13.78 -1.58
CA ASN A 118 1.28 -14.51 -0.57
C ASN A 118 0.35 -14.89 0.60
N SER A 119 0.27 -16.18 0.93
CA SER A 119 -0.65 -16.72 1.93
C SER A 119 -0.42 -16.16 3.35
N GLU A 120 0.82 -15.90 3.74
CA GLU A 120 1.14 -15.32 5.05
C GLU A 120 0.64 -13.87 5.14
N ILE A 121 0.82 -13.12 4.05
CA ILE A 121 0.37 -11.73 3.94
C ILE A 121 -1.17 -11.67 3.89
N ILE A 122 -1.81 -12.54 3.12
CA ILE A 122 -3.27 -12.67 3.07
C ILE A 122 -3.80 -12.94 4.49
N ASN A 123 -3.28 -13.95 5.19
CA ASN A 123 -3.72 -14.30 6.54
C ASN A 123 -3.55 -13.13 7.52
N TYR A 124 -2.44 -12.40 7.42
CA TYR A 124 -2.20 -11.22 8.24
C TYR A 124 -3.20 -10.09 7.92
N ILE A 125 -3.41 -9.80 6.64
CA ILE A 125 -4.35 -8.77 6.19
C ILE A 125 -5.77 -9.11 6.64
N GLU A 126 -6.24 -10.32 6.38
CA GLU A 126 -7.62 -10.74 6.71
C GLU A 126 -7.89 -10.78 8.22
N SER A 127 -6.86 -11.04 9.03
CA SER A 127 -7.00 -11.03 10.50
C SER A 127 -7.06 -9.61 11.07
N ASN A 128 -6.35 -8.66 10.45
CA ASN A 128 -6.10 -7.34 11.05
C ASN A 128 -6.82 -6.18 10.35
N TYR A 129 -7.19 -6.33 9.07
CA TYR A 129 -7.70 -5.25 8.23
C TYR A 129 -9.04 -5.63 7.59
N LEU A 130 -9.82 -4.59 7.26
CA LEU A 130 -10.87 -4.68 6.25
C LEU A 130 -10.27 -4.22 4.93
N VAL A 131 -10.36 -5.05 3.89
CA VAL A 131 -9.77 -4.69 2.58
C VAL A 131 -10.86 -4.15 1.66
N TRP A 132 -10.60 -3.00 1.07
CA TRP A 132 -11.44 -2.45 0.00
C TRP A 132 -10.56 -2.16 -1.22
N ALA A 133 -10.91 -2.74 -2.36
CA ALA A 133 -10.15 -2.60 -3.59
C ALA A 133 -10.94 -1.87 -4.67
N TRP A 134 -10.23 -1.12 -5.52
CA TRP A 134 -10.83 -0.42 -6.65
C TRP A 134 -9.89 -0.35 -7.85
N ASP A 135 -10.44 -0.56 -9.04
CA ASP A 135 -9.70 -0.42 -10.28
C ASP A 135 -9.67 1.03 -10.77
N CYS A 136 -8.50 1.66 -10.64
CA CYS A 136 -8.18 3.02 -11.10
C CYS A 136 -7.53 3.03 -12.49
N THR A 137 -7.57 1.93 -13.26
CA THR A 137 -6.96 1.86 -14.60
C THR A 137 -7.51 2.93 -15.54
N ARG A 138 -8.81 3.25 -15.44
CA ARG A 138 -9.44 4.35 -16.19
C ARG A 138 -9.46 5.64 -15.37
N ASP A 139 -9.14 6.75 -16.02
CA ASP A 139 -9.14 8.07 -15.38
C ASP A 139 -10.50 8.46 -14.77
N ALA A 140 -11.62 8.00 -15.36
CA ALA A 140 -12.96 8.19 -14.80
C ALA A 140 -13.13 7.51 -13.43
N ASN A 141 -12.53 6.33 -13.25
CA ASN A 141 -12.56 5.58 -11.98
C ASN A 141 -11.62 6.22 -10.95
N TYR A 142 -10.46 6.72 -11.40
CA TYR A 142 -9.54 7.48 -10.56
C TYR A 142 -10.18 8.79 -10.06
N GLN A 143 -10.79 9.57 -10.95
CA GLN A 143 -11.48 10.81 -10.58
C GLN A 143 -12.67 10.57 -9.64
N ARG A 144 -13.24 9.37 -9.63
CA ARG A 144 -14.32 8.99 -8.72
C ARG A 144 -13.80 8.70 -7.31
N THR A 145 -12.68 7.98 -7.18
CA THR A 145 -12.05 7.73 -5.87
C THR A 145 -11.35 8.96 -5.31
N SER A 146 -10.81 9.83 -6.18
CA SER A 146 -10.12 11.06 -5.77
C SER A 146 -11.05 12.17 -5.32
N LYS A 147 -12.35 12.12 -5.67
CA LYS A 147 -13.32 13.10 -5.18
C LYS A 147 -13.76 12.72 -3.78
N PRO A 148 -13.31 13.42 -2.72
CA PRO A 148 -13.74 13.12 -1.36
C PRO A 148 -15.27 13.24 -1.30
N ARG A 149 -15.94 12.13 -0.96
CA ARG A 149 -17.36 12.16 -0.60
C ARG A 149 -17.49 13.08 0.61
N ARG A 150 -17.99 14.30 0.36
CA ARG A 150 -18.14 15.35 1.37
C ARG A 150 -19.30 15.00 2.30
N ASN A 151 -19.10 14.03 3.19
CA ASN A 151 -19.98 13.87 4.34
C ASN A 151 -19.73 15.05 5.29
N PRO A 152 -20.72 15.92 5.57
CA PRO A 152 -20.52 17.14 6.36
C PRO A 152 -19.89 16.86 7.74
N LYS A 153 -20.20 15.71 8.34
CA LYS A 153 -19.65 15.28 9.63
C LYS A 153 -18.19 14.84 9.53
N PHE A 154 -17.80 14.21 8.41
CA PHE A 154 -16.43 13.77 8.15
C PHE A 154 -15.54 14.96 7.76
N VAL A 155 -16.07 15.86 6.92
CA VAL A 155 -15.40 17.09 6.48
C VAL A 155 -15.02 17.95 7.68
N HIS A 156 -15.98 18.21 8.58
CA HIS A 156 -15.71 19.03 9.76
C HIS A 156 -14.64 18.43 10.69
N ARG A 157 -14.65 17.11 10.92
CA ARG A 157 -13.66 16.45 11.79
C ARG A 157 -12.27 16.35 11.15
N ASN A 158 -12.21 16.25 9.82
CA ASN A 158 -10.96 16.01 9.08
C ASN A 158 -10.56 17.22 8.22
N GLN A 159 -11.05 18.42 8.54
CA GLN A 159 -10.85 19.63 7.75
C GLN A 159 -9.36 19.90 7.46
N ARG A 160 -8.48 19.60 8.42
CA ARG A 160 -7.02 19.72 8.25
C ARG A 160 -6.45 18.75 7.23
N ILE A 161 -6.92 17.49 7.21
CA ILE A 161 -6.45 16.49 6.24
C ILE A 161 -6.91 16.89 4.84
N ILE A 162 -8.15 17.39 4.72
CA ILE A 162 -8.72 17.85 3.45
C ILE A 162 -7.98 19.09 2.93
N ASP A 163 -7.64 20.05 3.80
CA ASP A 163 -6.83 21.22 3.42
C ASP A 163 -5.44 20.83 2.91
N LEU A 164 -4.78 19.88 3.59
CA LEU A 164 -3.47 19.37 3.17
C LEU A 164 -3.54 18.68 1.79
N MET A 165 -4.59 17.90 1.52
CA MET A 165 -4.82 17.29 0.21
C MET A 165 -5.03 18.34 -0.87
N ASN A 166 -5.93 19.31 -0.67
CA ASN A 166 -6.18 20.36 -1.66
C ASN A 166 -4.90 21.14 -1.99
N ARG A 167 -4.09 21.46 -0.97
CA ARG A 167 -2.82 22.16 -1.18
C ARG A 167 -1.82 21.33 -1.97
N TYR A 168 -1.78 20.02 -1.78
CA TYR A 168 -0.94 19.13 -2.59
C TYR A 168 -1.43 19.09 -4.05
N GLU A 169 -2.73 18.92 -4.27
CA GLU A 169 -3.33 18.91 -5.61
C GLU A 169 -3.12 20.23 -6.38
N GLU A 170 -3.14 21.36 -5.68
CA GLU A 170 -2.87 22.69 -6.24
C GLU A 170 -1.36 22.97 -6.43
N GLY A 171 -0.48 22.02 -6.13
CA GLY A 171 0.98 22.19 -6.20
C GLY A 171 1.55 23.17 -5.16
N ARG A 172 0.75 23.53 -4.15
CA ARG A 172 1.09 24.44 -3.04
C ARG A 172 1.72 23.73 -1.84
N LEU A 173 1.87 22.41 -1.91
CA LEU A 173 2.50 21.59 -0.90
C LEU A 173 3.28 20.46 -1.59
N PRO A 174 4.61 20.39 -1.46
CA PRO A 174 5.38 19.28 -2.02
C PRO A 174 5.04 17.97 -1.31
N LEU A 175 5.20 16.85 -2.03
CA LEU A 175 4.80 15.52 -1.57
C LEU A 175 5.46 15.11 -0.23
N THR A 176 6.74 15.46 -0.05
CA THR A 176 7.50 15.22 1.19
C THR A 176 6.86 15.92 2.39
N GLU A 177 6.51 17.19 2.23
CA GLU A 177 5.89 18.00 3.28
C GLU A 177 4.42 17.62 3.53
N TYR A 178 3.73 17.11 2.51
CA TYR A 178 2.39 16.55 2.62
C TYR A 178 2.35 15.32 3.54
N PHE A 179 3.25 14.35 3.34
CA PHE A 179 3.30 13.14 4.16
C PHE A 179 3.65 13.43 5.61
N ASP A 180 4.59 14.34 5.88
CA ASP A 180 4.93 14.76 7.24
C ASP A 180 3.72 15.38 7.96
N LYS A 181 3.02 16.31 7.28
CA LYS A 181 1.88 17.00 7.87
C LYS A 181 0.66 16.10 8.08
N ILE A 182 0.42 15.15 7.17
CA ILE A 182 -0.63 14.16 7.35
C ILE A 182 -0.33 13.25 8.54
N SER A 183 0.90 12.74 8.63
CA SER A 183 1.32 11.86 9.72
C SER A 183 1.15 12.52 11.09
N GLN A 184 1.54 13.79 11.21
CA GLN A 184 1.34 14.59 12.43
C GLN A 184 -0.13 14.89 12.73
N THR A 185 -0.99 14.95 11.70
CA THR A 185 -2.43 15.20 11.88
C THR A 185 -3.16 13.94 12.36
N ILE A 186 -2.71 12.76 11.93
CA ILE A 186 -3.27 11.46 12.33
C ILE A 186 -2.75 11.03 13.71
N GLY A 187 -1.49 11.30 14.04
CA GLY A 187 -0.84 10.87 15.30
C GLY A 187 -1.30 11.59 16.59
N LYS A 188 -2.14 12.64 16.51
CA LYS A 188 -2.52 13.47 17.67
C LYS A 188 -3.68 12.93 18.54
N LYS A 189 -4.09 11.66 18.40
CA LYS A 189 -5.24 11.08 19.14
C LYS A 189 -4.87 10.07 20.23
N SER A 190 -3.64 10.06 20.72
CA SER A 190 -3.24 9.23 21.86
C SER A 190 -2.70 10.08 23.01
N GLN A 191 -3.56 10.90 23.63
CA GLN A 191 -3.46 11.37 25.03
C GLN A 191 -4.86 11.67 25.54
#